data_AF-A0A838S0Y6-F1
#
_entry.id   AF-A0A838S0Y6-F1
#
_cell.length_a   1.000
_cell.length_b   1.000
_cell.length_c   1.000
_cell.angle_alpha   90.00
_cell.angle_beta   90.00
_cell.angle_gamma   90.00
#
_symmetry.space_group_name_H-M   'P 1'
#
loop_
_entity.id
_entity.type
_entity.pdbx_description
1 polymer ?
#
loop_
_entity_poly.entity_id
_entity_poly.type
_entity_poly.pdbx_seq_one_letter_code
_entity_poly.pdbx_strand_id
1 'polypeptide(L)' 'QCSIYGNKKAGEKLKQMLAMGLSKPWQEALKTMTGEDKMDATAIIDYFAPLKHWLDEENKKAAAEGSRSESDD' A
#
# COMPACT_ATOMS: atom_id res chain seq x y z
N GLN A 1 -12.72 1.80 -5.50
CA GLN A 1 -11.54 2.38 -6.18
C GLN A 1 -11.52 3.89 -5.89
N CYS A 2 -10.38 4.48 -5.54
CA CYS A 2 -10.27 5.89 -5.17
C CYS A 2 -9.71 6.72 -6.33
N SER A 3 -10.18 7.96 -6.51
CA SER A 3 -9.62 8.94 -7.44
C SER A 3 -9.50 10.30 -6.75
N ILE A 4 -8.38 10.98 -6.97
CA ILE A 4 -8.12 12.33 -6.43
C ILE A 4 -8.29 13.44 -7.50
N TYR A 5 -8.78 13.08 -8.69
CA TYR A 5 -9.00 14.04 -9.77
C TYR A 5 -9.97 15.17 -9.35
N GLY A 6 -9.58 16.42 -9.57
CA GLY A 6 -10.36 17.60 -9.20
C GLY A 6 -10.43 17.91 -7.69
N ASN A 7 -9.74 17.14 -6.83
CA ASN A 7 -9.76 17.37 -5.39
C ASN A 7 -8.77 18.47 -4.98
N LYS A 8 -9.26 19.70 -4.81
CA LYS A 8 -8.45 20.87 -4.42
C LYS A 8 -7.71 20.68 -3.10
N LYS A 9 -8.38 20.10 -2.09
CA LYS A 9 -7.80 19.87 -0.77
C LYS A 9 -6.63 18.89 -0.81
N ALA A 10 -6.73 17.83 -1.62
CA ALA A 10 -5.62 16.91 -1.86
C ALA A 10 -4.47 17.61 -2.60
N GLY A 11 -4.78 18.43 -3.59
CA GLY A 11 -3.79 19.24 -4.33
C GLY A 11 -3.04 20.24 -3.43
N GLU A 12 -3.73 20.90 -2.50
CA GLU A 12 -3.14 21.85 -1.56
C GLU A 12 -2.11 21.17 -0.65
N LYS A 13 -2.46 20.00 -0.09
CA LYS A 13 -1.52 19.21 0.72
C LYS A 13 -0.29 18.78 -0.08
N LEU A 14 -0.49 18.26 -1.29
CA LEU A 14 0.60 17.84 -2.16
C LEU A 14 1.51 19.03 -2.51
N LYS A 15 0.93 20.18 -2.85
CA LYS A 15 1.67 21.41 -3.16
C LYS A 15 2.50 21.89 -1.97
N GLN A 16 1.94 21.87 -0.76
CA GLN A 16 2.67 22.26 0.46
C GLN A 16 3.90 21.37 0.67
N MET A 17 3.74 20.05 0.53
CA MET A 17 4.86 19.10 0.65
C MET A 17 5.93 19.33 -0.43
N LEU A 18 5.53 19.44 -1.71
CA LEU A 18 6.46 19.64 -2.83
C LEU A 18 7.20 20.98 -2.76
N ALA A 19 6.56 22.03 -2.25
CA ALA A 19 7.18 23.35 -2.09
C ALA A 19 8.36 23.35 -1.11
N MET A 20 8.45 22.37 -0.20
CA MET A 20 9.58 22.26 0.72
C MET A 20 10.87 21.84 0.01
N GLY A 21 10.78 21.08 -1.08
CA GLY A 21 11.94 20.57 -1.80
C GLY A 21 12.97 19.92 -0.86
N LEU A 22 14.23 20.35 -0.97
CA LEU A 22 15.33 19.88 -0.12
C LEU A 22 15.56 20.76 1.13
N SER A 23 14.72 21.77 1.37
CA SER A 23 14.93 22.72 2.48
C SER A 23 14.62 22.14 3.86
N LYS A 24 13.88 21.03 3.91
CA LYS A 24 13.45 20.35 5.13
C LYS A 24 13.84 18.88 5.11
N PRO A 25 14.06 18.26 6.29
CA PRO A 25 14.15 16.81 6.39
C PRO A 25 12.91 16.15 5.78
N TRP A 26 13.09 15.03 5.09
CA TRP A 26 12.01 14.35 4.37
C TRP A 26 10.87 13.91 5.31
N GLN A 27 11.13 13.66 6.59
CA GLN A 27 10.12 13.32 7.58
C GLN A 27 9.17 14.49 7.88
N GLU A 28 9.66 15.74 7.88
CA GLU A 28 8.80 16.94 8.02
C GLU A 28 7.89 17.10 6.79
N ALA A 29 8.44 16.86 5.61
CA ALA A 29 7.69 16.89 4.35
C ALA A 29 6.60 15.80 4.33
N LEU A 30 6.94 14.57 4.73
CA LEU A 30 6.00 13.46 4.86
C LEU A 30 4.86 13.79 5.82
N LYS A 31 5.18 14.24 7.03
CA LYS A 31 4.21 14.59 8.08
C LYS A 31 3.20 15.63 7.65
N THR A 32 3.60 16.60 6.82
CA THR A 32 2.70 17.62 6.29
C THR A 32 1.60 17.02 5.40
N MET A 33 1.93 15.95 4.67
CA MET A 33 0.99 15.29 3.76
C MET A 33 0.14 14.21 4.47
N THR A 34 0.80 13.35 5.25
CA THR A 34 0.20 12.12 5.81
C THR A 34 -0.23 12.26 7.27
N GLY A 35 0.33 13.22 8.01
CA GLY A 35 0.20 13.33 9.47
C GLY A 35 1.26 12.52 10.25
N GLU A 36 2.05 11.70 9.56
CA GLU A 36 3.03 10.80 10.15
C GLU A 36 4.46 11.18 9.73
N ASP A 37 5.41 11.09 10.65
CA ASP A 37 6.85 11.34 10.38
C ASP A 37 7.65 10.07 10.10
N LYS A 38 6.99 8.91 10.11
CA LYS A 38 7.57 7.61 9.80
C LYS A 38 6.94 7.01 8.57
N MET A 39 7.71 6.19 7.85
CA MET A 39 7.19 5.40 6.75
C MET A 39 6.35 4.25 7.31
N ASP A 40 5.14 4.09 6.77
CA ASP A 40 4.20 3.03 7.12
C ASP A 40 3.85 2.19 5.88
N ALA A 41 4.03 0.87 5.98
CA ALA A 41 3.70 -0.08 4.92
C ALA A 41 2.20 -0.44 4.88
N THR A 42 1.43 -0.09 5.92
CA THR A 42 0.01 -0.46 6.07
C THR A 42 -0.82 0.01 4.88
N ALA A 43 -0.59 1.22 4.36
CA ALA A 43 -1.32 1.73 3.20
C ALA A 43 -1.15 0.87 1.93
N ILE A 44 0.04 0.29 1.72
CA ILE A 44 0.30 -0.63 0.59
C ILE A 44 -0.38 -1.98 0.85
N ILE A 45 -0.30 -2.50 2.07
CA ILE A 45 -0.95 -3.76 2.46
C ILE A 45 -2.46 -3.64 2.27
N ASP A 46 -3.08 -2.56 2.74
CA ASP A 46 -4.52 -2.31 2.61
C ASP A 46 -4.96 -2.21 1.15
N TYR A 47 -4.15 -1.55 0.31
CA TYR A 47 -4.42 -1.45 -1.13
C TYR A 47 -4.47 -2.83 -1.80
N PHE A 48 -3.60 -3.76 -1.40
CA PHE A 48 -3.52 -5.11 -1.95
C PHE A 48 -4.29 -6.17 -1.16
N ALA A 49 -5.00 -5.81 -0.07
CA ALA A 49 -5.70 -6.78 0.76
C ALA A 49 -6.66 -7.70 -0.01
N PRO A 50 -7.45 -7.22 -1.01
CA PRO A 50 -8.30 -8.12 -1.81
C PRO A 50 -7.50 -9.12 -2.64
N LEU A 51 -6.37 -8.71 -3.21
CA LEU A 51 -5.48 -9.60 -3.96
C LEU A 51 -4.84 -10.61 -3.04
N LYS A 52 -4.37 -10.18 -1.86
CA LYS A 52 -3.79 -11.07 -0.85
C LYS A 52 -4.78 -12.16 -0.45
N HIS A 53 -6.04 -11.79 -0.18
CA HIS A 53 -7.08 -12.77 0.17
C HIS A 53 -7.26 -13.80 -0.93
N TRP A 54 -7.34 -13.38 -2.20
CA TRP A 54 -7.45 -14.30 -3.33
C TRP A 54 -6.22 -15.23 -3.43
N LEU A 55 -5.01 -14.68 -3.31
CA LEU A 55 -3.77 -15.47 -3.34
C LEU A 55 -3.69 -16.48 -2.19
N ASP A 56 -4.14 -16.13 -0.99
CA ASP A 56 -4.16 -17.04 0.15
C ASP A 56 -5.05 -18.27 -0.13
N GLU A 57 -6.19 -18.09 -0.83
CA GLU A 57 -7.09 -19.19 -1.21
C GLU A 57 -6.50 -20.06 -2.32
N GLU A 58 -5.91 -19.45 -3.35
CA GLU A 58 -5.29 -20.21 -4.45
C GLU A 58 -4.06 -21.00 -3.99
N ASN A 59 -3.24 -20.42 -3.12
CA ASN A 59 -2.07 -21.12 -2.56
C ASN A 59 -2.47 -22.33 -1.70
N LYS A 60 -3.60 -22.26 -0.98
CA LYS A 60 -4.13 -23.41 -0.23
C LYS A 60 -4.56 -24.56 -1.16
N LYS A 61 -5.20 -24.24 -2.29
CA LYS A 61 -5.60 -25.25 -3.28
C LYS A 61 -4.37 -25.94 -3.89
N ALA A 62 -3.38 -25.16 -4.33
CA ALA A 62 -2.15 -25.69 -4.88
C ALA A 62 -1.39 -26.59 -3.89
N ALA A 63 -1.35 -26.23 -2.61
CA ALA A 63 -0.75 -27.06 -1.56
C ALA A 63 -1.54 -28.37 -1.34
N ALA A 64 -2.87 -28.31 -1.38
CA ALA A 64 -3.72 -29.50 -1.27
C ALA A 64 -3.58 -30.45 -2.49
N GLU A 65 -3.35 -29.91 -3.69
CA GLU A 65 -3.08 -30.69 -4.89
C GLU A 65 -1.71 -31.38 -4.84
N GLY A 66 -0.65 -30.66 -4.41
CA GLY A 66 0.70 -31.24 -4.29
C GLY A 66 0.80 -32.39 -3.27
N SER A 67 0.11 -32.26 -2.14
CA SER A 67 0.06 -33.33 -1.12
C SER A 67 -0.74 -34.57 -1.57
N ARG A 68 -1.68 -34.41 -2.52
CA ARG A 68 -2.42 -35.53 -3.11
C ARG A 68 -1.55 -36.32 -4.11
N SER A 69 -0.64 -35.67 -4.82
CA SER A 69 0.28 -36.37 -5.73
C SER A 69 1.37 -37.18 -5.03
N GLU A 70 1.79 -36.81 -3.81
CA GLU A 70 2.79 -37.56 -3.03
C GLU A 70 2.22 -38.80 -2.30
N SER A 71 0.89 -38.97 -2.27
CA SER A 71 0.24 -40.10 -1.59
C SER A 71 -0.20 -41.23 -2.52
N ASP A 72 -0.02 -41.07 -3.84
CA ASP A 72 -0.33 -42.05 -4.88
C ASP A 72 0.93 -42.76 -5.47
N ASP A 73 2.13 -42.54 -4.89
CA ASP A 73 3.41 -43.24 -5.18
C ASP A 73 3.78 -44.26 -4.08
#